data_AF-A0A2N3RMD1-F1
#
_entry.id   AF-A0A2N3RMD1-F1
#
_cell.length_a   1.000
_cell.length_b   1.000
_cell.length_c   1.000
_cell.angle_alpha   90.00
_cell.angle_beta   90.00
_cell.angle_gamma   90.00
#
_symmetry.space_group_name_H-M   'P 1'
#
loop_
_entity.id
_entity.type
_entity.pdbx_description
1 polymer ?
#
loop_
_entity_poly.entity_id
_entity_poly.type
_entity_poly.pdbx_seq_one_letter_code
_entity_poly.pdbx_strand_id
1 'polypeptide(L)'
;MHPSSRNRFGIGFLLLTAATCPAQEARNPDYDYTPGSNYGPIKWPARRQHLLAGRYTGKIQVQVDRRACPSATADLRLEAIKGRPDSLHYTLTYTCLSGKDPNYRKKIVTLRSTWGIVEIAGSCLILEREPDPALNPPLYYPLYGFRILENEAPGASHSIVLSQDGSDCESGGASEYLDKTLKRVR
;
A
#
# COMPACT_ATOMS: atom_id res chain seq x y z
N MET A 1 31.39 -18.82 82.92
CA MET A 1 32.53 -18.91 81.99
C MET A 1 32.02 -19.43 80.65
N HIS A 2 32.22 -18.62 79.62
CA HIS A 2 32.10 -18.80 78.17
C HIS A 2 30.90 -19.49 77.48
N PRO A 3 30.32 -18.86 76.43
CA PRO A 3 29.26 -19.40 75.60
C PRO A 3 29.82 -20.20 74.41
N SER A 4 29.01 -21.11 73.83
CA SER A 4 29.33 -21.74 72.54
C SER A 4 28.19 -21.50 71.54
N SER A 5 28.57 -20.86 70.45
CA SER A 5 27.76 -20.42 69.32
C SER A 5 27.59 -21.50 68.25
N ARG A 6 26.44 -21.50 67.54
CA ARG A 6 26.33 -21.32 66.06
C ARG A 6 24.98 -21.88 65.57
N ASN A 7 24.00 -21.00 65.40
CA ASN A 7 22.89 -21.24 64.48
C ASN A 7 23.37 -20.90 63.06
N ARG A 8 23.30 -21.89 62.16
CA ARG A 8 23.58 -21.73 60.72
C ARG A 8 22.38 -21.06 60.05
N PHE A 9 22.56 -19.84 59.54
CA PHE A 9 21.65 -19.25 58.55
C PHE A 9 22.02 -19.81 57.17
N GLY A 10 21.19 -20.70 56.64
CA GLY A 10 21.24 -21.10 55.23
C GLY A 10 20.48 -20.07 54.40
N ILE A 11 21.20 -19.21 53.70
CA ILE A 11 20.63 -18.31 52.69
C ILE A 11 20.43 -19.16 51.42
N GLY A 12 19.20 -19.63 51.21
CA GLY A 12 18.78 -20.22 49.95
C GLY A 12 18.67 -19.13 48.88
N PHE A 13 19.66 -19.08 48.00
CA PHE A 13 19.63 -18.24 46.80
C PHE A 13 18.61 -18.83 45.82
N LEU A 14 17.37 -18.31 45.84
CA LEU A 14 16.36 -18.61 44.82
C LEU A 14 16.78 -17.92 43.52
N LEU A 15 17.40 -18.69 42.63
CA LEU A 15 17.61 -18.33 41.22
C LEU A 15 16.24 -18.21 40.54
N LEU A 16 15.72 -16.99 40.50
CA LEU A 16 14.61 -16.60 39.61
C LEU A 16 15.13 -16.68 38.18
N THR A 17 14.91 -17.81 37.51
CA THR A 17 15.07 -17.91 36.06
C THR A 17 13.98 -17.08 35.41
N ALA A 18 14.31 -15.84 35.06
CA ALA A 18 13.47 -15.03 34.18
C ALA A 18 13.43 -15.73 32.81
N ALA A 19 12.37 -16.50 32.57
CA ALA A 19 12.05 -17.01 31.25
C ALA A 19 11.72 -15.80 30.36
N THR A 20 12.70 -15.31 29.63
CA THR A 20 12.47 -14.41 28.50
C THR A 20 11.80 -15.24 27.41
N CYS A 21 10.47 -15.30 27.41
CA CYS A 21 9.75 -15.66 26.20
C CYS A 21 10.10 -14.58 25.16
N PRO A 22 10.68 -14.93 24.00
CA PRO A 22 10.70 -13.98 22.89
C PRO A 22 9.23 -13.64 22.63
N ALA A 23 8.89 -12.35 22.67
CA ALA A 23 7.58 -11.89 22.25
C ALA A 23 7.41 -12.32 20.78
N GLN A 24 6.72 -13.43 20.58
CA GLN A 24 6.34 -13.89 19.25
C GLN A 24 5.34 -12.86 18.75
N GLU A 25 5.81 -11.97 17.87
CA GLU A 25 4.96 -10.97 17.24
C GLU A 25 3.74 -11.67 16.65
N ALA A 26 2.57 -11.31 17.16
CA ALA A 26 1.32 -11.95 16.78
C ALA A 26 1.13 -11.72 15.28
N ARG A 27 1.25 -12.80 14.49
CA ARG A 27 1.04 -12.71 13.03
C ARG A 27 -0.41 -12.32 12.76
N ASN A 28 -0.60 -11.36 11.87
CA ASN A 28 -1.92 -11.01 11.40
C ASN A 28 -2.39 -12.12 10.43
N PRO A 29 -3.49 -12.85 10.72
CA PRO A 29 -3.98 -13.93 9.85
C PRO A 29 -4.41 -13.44 8.45
N ASP A 30 -4.65 -12.15 8.31
CA ASP A 30 -5.02 -11.52 7.05
C ASP A 30 -3.83 -11.23 6.12
N TYR A 31 -2.60 -11.45 6.59
CA TYR A 31 -1.37 -11.27 5.83
C TYR A 31 -0.75 -12.61 5.43
N ASP A 32 -0.04 -12.61 4.29
CA ASP A 32 0.83 -13.74 3.92
C ASP A 32 2.28 -13.44 4.31
N TYR A 33 2.98 -14.46 4.78
CA TYR A 33 4.35 -14.37 5.26
C TYR A 33 5.21 -15.35 4.48
N THR A 34 6.15 -14.85 3.69
CA THR A 34 7.10 -15.67 2.95
C THR A 34 8.35 -15.87 3.79
N PRO A 35 8.65 -17.09 4.28
CA PRO A 35 9.85 -17.34 5.07
C PRO A 35 11.12 -16.96 4.29
N GLY A 36 12.04 -16.22 4.93
CA GLY A 36 13.30 -15.79 4.31
C GLY A 36 13.19 -14.62 3.33
N SER A 37 12.01 -14.02 3.15
CA SER A 37 11.86 -12.78 2.38
C SER A 37 12.36 -11.57 3.16
N ASN A 38 13.13 -10.70 2.50
CA ASN A 38 13.53 -9.40 3.05
C ASN A 38 12.44 -8.32 2.93
N TYR A 39 11.28 -8.64 2.32
CA TYR A 39 10.27 -7.68 1.90
C TYR A 39 9.07 -7.51 2.85
N GLY A 40 9.17 -8.03 4.08
CA GLY A 40 8.08 -7.98 5.07
C GLY A 40 6.86 -8.83 4.69
N PRO A 41 5.75 -8.73 5.43
CA PRO A 41 4.52 -9.45 5.11
C PRO A 41 3.80 -8.89 3.88
N ILE A 42 3.14 -9.76 3.13
CA ILE A 42 2.22 -9.39 2.05
C ILE A 42 0.89 -8.99 2.68
N LYS A 43 0.63 -7.68 2.74
CA LYS A 43 -0.56 -7.13 3.40
C LYS A 43 -1.87 -7.33 2.62
N TRP A 44 -1.78 -7.37 1.29
CA TRP A 44 -2.92 -7.50 0.37
C TRP A 44 -2.77 -8.74 -0.52
N PRO A 45 -2.79 -9.95 0.07
CA PRO A 45 -2.77 -11.18 -0.70
C PRO A 45 -4.05 -11.28 -1.57
N ALA A 46 -4.03 -12.13 -2.60
CA ALA A 46 -5.14 -12.28 -3.56
C ALA A 46 -6.52 -12.38 -2.89
N ARG A 47 -6.62 -13.11 -1.76
CA ARG A 47 -7.87 -13.27 -1.00
C ARG A 47 -8.47 -11.96 -0.45
N ARG A 48 -7.67 -10.90 -0.29
CA ARG A 48 -8.10 -9.59 0.24
C ARG A 48 -8.25 -8.50 -0.81
N GLN A 49 -7.72 -8.68 -2.01
CA GLN A 49 -7.68 -7.62 -3.02
C GLN A 49 -9.08 -7.06 -3.35
N HIS A 50 -10.12 -7.89 -3.35
CA HIS A 50 -11.50 -7.45 -3.56
C HIS A 50 -11.98 -6.36 -2.58
N LEU A 51 -11.39 -6.28 -1.38
CA LEU A 51 -11.71 -5.25 -0.39
C LEU A 51 -11.22 -3.85 -0.81
N LEU A 52 -10.31 -3.76 -1.79
CA LEU A 52 -9.87 -2.49 -2.39
C LEU A 52 -10.89 -1.91 -3.38
N ALA A 53 -11.87 -2.69 -3.83
CA ALA A 53 -12.90 -2.20 -4.75
C ALA A 53 -13.71 -1.05 -4.13
N GLY A 54 -13.89 0.02 -4.89
CA GLY A 54 -14.50 1.26 -4.42
C GLY A 54 -14.06 2.47 -5.23
N ARG A 55 -14.57 3.64 -4.84
CA ARG A 55 -14.23 4.92 -5.46
C ARG A 55 -13.23 5.67 -4.57
N TYR A 56 -12.22 6.26 -5.18
CA TYR A 56 -11.18 7.04 -4.53
C TYR A 56 -11.03 8.37 -5.24
N THR A 57 -10.83 9.45 -4.47
CA THR A 57 -10.66 10.79 -5.05
C THR A 57 -9.48 11.51 -4.41
N GLY A 58 -8.84 12.39 -5.16
CA GLY A 58 -7.72 13.16 -4.64
C GLY A 58 -6.86 13.76 -5.74
N LYS A 59 -5.56 13.89 -5.46
CA LYS A 59 -4.58 14.46 -6.40
C LYS A 59 -3.64 13.38 -6.90
N ILE A 60 -3.24 13.50 -8.16
CA ILE A 60 -2.19 12.67 -8.76
C ILE A 60 -1.18 13.54 -9.48
N GLN A 61 0.02 13.01 -9.63
CA GLN A 61 0.95 13.41 -10.68
C GLN A 61 0.60 12.63 -11.95
N VAL A 62 0.39 13.32 -13.07
CA VAL A 62 0.02 12.67 -14.34
C VAL A 62 1.26 12.07 -14.99
N GLN A 63 1.12 10.87 -15.56
CA GLN A 63 2.22 10.14 -16.21
C GLN A 63 2.19 10.24 -17.74
N VAL A 64 1.01 10.13 -18.37
CA VAL A 64 0.88 10.09 -19.85
C VAL A 64 1.30 11.41 -20.51
N ASP A 65 1.06 12.56 -19.86
CA ASP A 65 1.32 13.90 -20.40
C ASP A 65 1.91 14.88 -19.37
N ARG A 66 2.80 14.38 -18.49
CA ARG A 66 3.34 15.14 -17.33
C ARG A 66 3.84 16.56 -17.68
N ARG A 67 4.42 16.75 -18.86
CA ARG A 67 4.94 18.05 -19.31
C ARG A 67 3.85 19.08 -19.55
N ALA A 68 2.72 18.64 -20.11
CA ALA A 68 1.57 19.50 -20.39
C ALA A 68 0.69 19.66 -19.15
N CYS A 69 0.59 18.63 -18.33
CA CYS A 69 -0.24 18.57 -17.14
C CYS A 69 0.54 17.88 -16.00
N PRO A 70 1.28 18.61 -15.15
CA PRO A 70 2.11 17.97 -14.12
C PRO A 70 1.29 17.32 -13.00
N SER A 71 0.11 17.87 -12.70
CA SER A 71 -0.76 17.36 -11.64
C SER A 71 -2.23 17.57 -11.97
N ALA A 72 -3.07 16.64 -11.49
CA ALA A 72 -4.50 16.62 -11.73
C ALA A 72 -5.27 16.25 -10.46
N THR A 73 -6.54 16.68 -10.39
CA THR A 73 -7.53 16.06 -9.51
C THR A 73 -8.06 14.82 -10.19
N ALA A 74 -8.18 13.73 -9.45
CA ALA A 74 -8.52 12.41 -9.97
C ALA A 74 -9.68 11.76 -9.22
N ASP A 75 -10.41 10.94 -9.98
CA ASP A 75 -11.46 10.03 -9.55
C ASP A 75 -11.11 8.63 -10.08
N LEU A 76 -10.80 7.72 -9.16
CA LEU A 76 -10.44 6.35 -9.44
C LEU A 76 -11.55 5.43 -8.95
N ARG A 77 -12.11 4.62 -9.84
CA ARG A 77 -12.98 3.51 -9.50
C ARG A 77 -12.24 2.21 -9.69
N LEU A 78 -12.13 1.42 -8.62
CA LEU A 78 -11.61 0.07 -8.63
C LEU A 78 -12.77 -0.91 -8.55
N GLU A 79 -12.77 -1.87 -9.45
CA GLU A 79 -13.75 -2.95 -9.53
C GLU A 79 -13.05 -4.27 -9.22
N ALA A 80 -13.72 -5.10 -8.42
CA ALA A 80 -13.31 -6.46 -8.12
C ALA A 80 -14.49 -7.27 -7.59
N ILE A 81 -14.54 -8.53 -7.96
CA ILE A 81 -15.46 -9.53 -7.44
C ILE A 81 -14.64 -10.57 -6.70
N LYS A 82 -15.02 -10.88 -5.46
CA LYS A 82 -14.33 -11.88 -4.63
C LYS A 82 -14.23 -13.21 -5.36
N GLY A 83 -13.01 -13.74 -5.48
CA GLY A 83 -12.72 -15.02 -6.14
C GLY A 83 -12.70 -14.96 -7.67
N ARG A 84 -12.76 -13.78 -8.29
CA ARG A 84 -12.70 -13.59 -9.75
C ARG A 84 -11.55 -12.64 -10.14
N PRO A 85 -10.32 -13.14 -10.35
CA PRO A 85 -9.17 -12.30 -10.68
C PRO A 85 -9.32 -11.53 -12.00
N ASP A 86 -10.10 -12.05 -12.94
CA ASP A 86 -10.45 -11.43 -14.22
C ASP A 86 -11.32 -10.16 -14.06
N SER A 87 -11.94 -9.96 -12.90
CA SER A 87 -12.80 -8.79 -12.63
C SER A 87 -12.04 -7.55 -12.15
N LEU A 88 -10.72 -7.60 -12.05
CA LEU A 88 -9.88 -6.52 -11.56
C LEU A 88 -9.72 -5.42 -12.62
N HIS A 89 -10.70 -4.53 -12.69
CA HIS A 89 -10.73 -3.41 -13.64
C HIS A 89 -10.72 -2.07 -12.92
N TYR A 90 -10.18 -1.05 -13.59
CA TYR A 90 -10.25 0.31 -13.10
C TYR A 90 -10.79 1.28 -14.15
N THR A 91 -11.36 2.37 -13.65
CA THR A 91 -11.57 3.60 -14.43
C THR A 91 -10.95 4.75 -13.67
N LEU A 92 -9.99 5.45 -14.27
CA LEU A 92 -9.36 6.64 -13.74
C LEU A 92 -9.75 7.83 -14.59
N THR A 93 -10.48 8.77 -14.01
CA THR A 93 -10.80 10.05 -14.64
C THR A 93 -10.04 11.16 -13.93
N TYR A 94 -9.42 12.08 -14.68
CA TYR A 94 -8.73 13.21 -14.07
C TYR A 94 -8.86 14.50 -14.86
N THR A 95 -8.71 15.62 -14.15
CA THR A 95 -8.74 16.97 -14.68
C THR A 95 -7.51 17.73 -14.21
N CYS A 96 -6.78 18.32 -15.14
CA CYS A 96 -5.51 18.99 -14.87
C CYS A 96 -5.69 20.22 -13.97
N LEU A 97 -4.82 20.35 -12.97
CA LEU A 97 -4.80 21.49 -12.04
C LEU A 97 -3.91 22.61 -12.56
N SER A 98 -2.82 22.25 -13.23
CA SER A 98 -1.84 23.17 -13.78
C SER A 98 -1.25 22.58 -15.05
N GLY A 99 -0.77 23.45 -15.94
CA GLY A 99 -0.27 23.04 -17.23
C GLY A 99 0.19 24.22 -18.07
N LYS A 100 1.02 23.96 -19.07
CA LYS A 100 1.49 24.99 -20.02
C LYS A 100 0.36 25.48 -20.92
N ASP A 101 -0.56 24.58 -21.26
CA ASP A 101 -1.74 24.91 -22.04
C ASP A 101 -2.93 25.18 -21.09
N PRO A 102 -3.48 26.41 -21.05
CA PRO A 102 -4.60 26.76 -20.18
C PRO A 102 -5.87 25.95 -20.48
N ASN A 103 -6.01 25.39 -21.68
CA ASN A 103 -7.16 24.57 -22.05
C ASN A 103 -7.11 23.17 -21.41
N TYR A 104 -5.93 22.66 -21.01
CA TYR A 104 -5.83 21.36 -20.34
C TYR A 104 -6.61 21.30 -19.03
N ARG A 105 -6.79 22.43 -18.33
CA ARG A 105 -7.59 22.49 -17.10
C ARG A 105 -9.07 22.17 -17.32
N LYS A 106 -9.54 22.24 -18.56
CA LYS A 106 -10.91 21.91 -18.96
C LYS A 106 -11.01 20.50 -19.57
N LYS A 107 -9.87 19.90 -19.91
CA LYS A 107 -9.82 18.55 -20.49
C LYS A 107 -9.99 17.52 -19.39
N ILE A 108 -11.00 16.68 -19.55
CA ILE A 108 -11.18 15.47 -18.77
C ILE A 108 -10.51 14.34 -19.54
N VAL A 109 -9.62 13.61 -18.87
CA VAL A 109 -9.01 12.39 -19.41
C VAL A 109 -9.58 11.20 -18.66
N THR A 110 -9.95 10.14 -19.38
CA THR A 110 -10.42 8.88 -18.82
C THR A 110 -9.53 7.75 -19.32
N LEU A 111 -9.02 6.96 -18.38
CA LEU A 111 -8.19 5.79 -18.61
C LEU A 111 -8.90 4.56 -18.04
N ARG A 112 -8.80 3.43 -18.74
CA ARG A 112 -9.42 2.16 -18.34
C ARG A 112 -8.48 1.02 -18.65
N SER A 113 -8.24 0.15 -17.68
CA SER A 113 -7.49 -1.09 -17.89
C SER A 113 -7.71 -2.00 -16.66
N THR A 114 -6.79 -2.93 -16.44
CA THR A 114 -6.72 -3.79 -15.28
C THR A 114 -5.84 -3.22 -14.17
N TRP A 115 -6.01 -3.73 -12.96
CA TRP A 115 -5.13 -3.42 -11.84
C TRP A 115 -4.73 -4.69 -11.10
N GLY A 116 -3.63 -4.60 -10.35
CA GLY A 116 -3.10 -5.72 -9.57
C GLY A 116 -2.34 -5.24 -8.34
N ILE A 117 -1.80 -6.18 -7.56
CA ILE A 117 -0.91 -5.89 -6.44
C ILE A 117 0.48 -6.45 -6.75
N VAL A 118 1.51 -5.64 -6.55
CA VAL A 118 2.88 -6.13 -6.47
C VAL A 118 3.16 -6.49 -5.01
N GLU A 119 3.55 -7.75 -4.79
CA GLU A 119 3.69 -8.37 -3.48
C GLU A 119 4.99 -7.95 -2.75
N ILE A 120 5.92 -7.33 -3.47
CA ILE A 120 7.18 -6.83 -2.94
C ILE A 120 6.92 -5.58 -2.08
N ALA A 121 7.40 -5.60 -0.84
CA ALA A 121 7.40 -4.49 0.13
C ALA A 121 6.03 -4.02 0.66
N GLY A 122 5.12 -4.95 0.97
CA GLY A 122 3.97 -4.64 1.82
C GLY A 122 2.75 -4.05 1.12
N SER A 123 2.60 -4.34 -0.19
CA SER A 123 1.42 -4.16 -1.05
C SER A 123 1.27 -2.81 -1.75
N CYS A 124 1.83 -2.77 -2.96
CA CYS A 124 1.62 -1.72 -3.93
C CYS A 124 0.46 -2.08 -4.86
N LEU A 125 -0.52 -1.18 -5.03
CA LEU A 125 -1.53 -1.27 -6.07
C LEU A 125 -0.99 -0.70 -7.37
N ILE A 126 -1.08 -1.48 -8.44
CA ILE A 126 -0.64 -1.14 -9.78
C ILE A 126 -1.84 -0.93 -10.69
N LEU A 127 -1.88 0.21 -11.39
CA LEU A 127 -2.78 0.43 -12.51
C LEU A 127 -2.02 0.18 -13.81
N GLU A 128 -2.47 -0.83 -14.55
CA GLU A 128 -1.85 -1.20 -15.81
C GLU A 128 -2.20 -0.21 -16.90
N ARG A 129 -1.29 -0.07 -17.86
CA ARG A 129 -1.55 0.68 -19.08
C ARG A 129 -2.54 -0.10 -19.95
N GLU A 130 -3.45 0.61 -20.61
CA GLU A 130 -4.23 0.00 -21.70
C GLU A 130 -3.29 -0.30 -22.87
N PRO A 131 -3.27 -1.54 -23.41
CA PRO A 131 -2.42 -1.87 -24.54
C PRO A 131 -2.69 -0.92 -25.71
N ASP A 132 -1.66 -0.22 -26.18
CA ASP A 132 -1.75 0.65 -27.35
C ASP A 132 -1.46 -0.17 -28.62
N PRO A 133 -2.47 -0.41 -29.49
CA PRO A 133 -2.27 -1.20 -30.70
C PRO A 133 -1.36 -0.51 -31.72
N ALA A 134 -1.10 0.79 -31.59
CA ALA A 134 -0.20 1.53 -32.47
C ALA A 134 1.28 1.35 -32.10
N LEU A 135 1.59 0.83 -30.91
CA LEU A 135 2.97 0.62 -30.44
C LEU A 135 3.39 -0.84 -30.66
N ASN A 136 4.48 -1.03 -31.39
CA ASN A 136 5.11 -2.34 -31.61
C ASN A 136 6.62 -2.26 -31.32
N PRO A 137 7.12 -2.86 -30.22
CA PRO A 137 6.37 -3.64 -29.24
C PRO A 137 5.46 -2.77 -28.34
N PRO A 138 4.42 -3.36 -27.72
CA PRO A 138 3.61 -2.65 -26.73
C PRO A 138 4.45 -2.13 -25.57
N LEU A 139 4.04 -1.02 -24.97
CA LEU A 139 4.61 -0.56 -23.70
C LEU A 139 4.06 -1.38 -22.55
N TYR A 140 4.92 -2.14 -21.90
CA TYR A 140 4.55 -3.05 -20.80
C TYR A 140 4.75 -2.47 -19.39
N TYR A 141 5.17 -1.21 -19.28
CA TYR A 141 5.39 -0.61 -17.97
C TYR A 141 4.06 -0.16 -17.35
N PRO A 142 3.82 -0.47 -16.06
CA PRO A 142 2.72 0.07 -15.29
C PRO A 142 2.55 1.57 -15.44
N LEU A 143 1.31 2.03 -15.39
CA LEU A 143 1.05 3.45 -15.50
C LEU A 143 1.17 4.15 -14.16
N TYR A 144 0.63 3.55 -13.10
CA TYR A 144 0.64 4.13 -11.76
C TYR A 144 0.88 3.07 -10.70
N GLY A 145 1.76 3.37 -9.74
CA GLY A 145 1.94 2.62 -8.51
C GLY A 145 1.41 3.43 -7.33
N PHE A 146 0.65 2.77 -6.45
CA PHE A 146 0.15 3.36 -5.22
C PHE A 146 0.45 2.48 -4.01
N ARG A 147 1.15 3.01 -3.01
CA ARG A 147 1.25 2.38 -1.70
C ARG A 147 -0.11 2.42 -1.02
N ILE A 148 -0.55 1.27 -0.50
CA ILE A 148 -1.81 1.15 0.22
C ILE A 148 -1.57 1.43 1.70
N LEU A 149 -2.14 2.53 2.19
CA LEU A 149 -2.10 2.92 3.59
C LEU A 149 -3.47 2.61 4.22
N GLU A 150 -3.50 1.59 5.06
CA GLU A 150 -4.67 1.21 5.85
C GLU A 150 -4.50 1.72 7.29
N ASN A 151 -5.57 2.29 7.86
CA ASN A 151 -5.58 2.59 9.30
C ASN A 151 -5.92 1.31 10.07
N GLU A 152 -4.92 0.72 10.71
CA GLU A 152 -5.01 -0.55 11.45
C GLU A 152 -5.43 -0.36 12.93
N ALA A 153 -5.75 0.88 13.36
CA ALA A 153 -6.08 1.16 14.77
C ALA A 153 -7.41 0.48 15.20
N PRO A 154 -7.43 -0.28 16.32
CA PRO A 154 -8.65 -0.90 16.83
C PRO A 154 -9.75 0.14 17.09
N GLY A 155 -10.93 -0.06 16.49
CA GLY A 155 -12.08 0.86 16.63
C GLY A 155 -12.05 2.09 15.72
N ALA A 156 -10.99 2.29 14.92
CA ALA A 156 -10.99 3.28 13.86
C ALA A 156 -11.84 2.78 12.68
N SER A 157 -12.55 3.68 12.02
CA SER A 157 -13.17 3.35 10.74
C SER A 157 -12.08 2.98 9.75
N HIS A 158 -12.19 1.79 9.13
CA HIS A 158 -11.28 1.32 8.08
C HIS A 158 -11.19 2.37 6.97
N SER A 159 -10.12 3.15 6.99
CA SER A 159 -9.83 4.15 5.97
C SER A 159 -8.66 3.67 5.15
N ILE A 160 -8.88 3.53 3.85
CA ILE A 160 -7.85 3.19 2.87
C ILE A 160 -7.47 4.46 2.12
N VAL A 161 -6.17 4.74 2.11
CA VAL A 161 -5.56 5.81 1.31
C VAL A 161 -4.57 5.17 0.35
N LEU A 162 -4.63 5.58 -0.92
CA LEU A 162 -3.68 5.19 -1.94
C LEU A 162 -2.69 6.34 -2.13
N SER A 163 -1.43 6.15 -1.77
CA SER A 163 -0.37 7.15 -1.95
C SER A 163 0.42 6.84 -3.20
N GLN A 164 0.43 7.74 -4.18
CA GLN A 164 1.18 7.51 -5.41
C GLN A 164 2.67 7.35 -5.10
N ASP A 165 3.34 6.46 -5.81
CA ASP A 165 4.77 6.20 -5.66
C ASP A 165 5.37 5.72 -6.99
N GLY A 166 5.45 6.61 -7.97
CA GLY A 166 5.91 6.25 -9.31
C GLY A 166 4.94 5.35 -10.08
N SER A 167 5.49 4.49 -10.94
CA SER A 167 4.74 3.51 -11.74
C SER A 167 4.61 2.16 -11.04
N ASP A 168 5.54 1.82 -10.14
CA ASP A 168 5.75 0.48 -9.58
C ASP A 168 5.98 0.48 -8.06
N CYS A 169 5.82 1.61 -7.37
CA CYS A 169 6.16 1.78 -5.96
C CYS A 169 7.65 1.62 -5.61
N GLU A 170 8.56 1.77 -6.57
CA GLU A 170 10.01 1.76 -6.32
C GLU A 170 10.59 3.17 -6.09
N SER A 171 9.76 4.22 -6.17
CA SER A 171 10.22 5.60 -5.95
C SER A 171 10.50 5.92 -4.47
N GLY A 172 10.10 5.05 -3.54
CA GLY A 172 10.43 5.18 -2.12
C GLY A 172 9.78 6.37 -1.42
N GLY A 173 8.62 6.84 -1.91
CA GLY A 173 7.94 8.01 -1.35
C GLY A 173 8.64 9.32 -1.72
N ALA A 174 9.15 9.42 -2.94
CA ALA A 174 9.81 10.62 -3.45
C ALA A 174 8.94 11.89 -3.24
N SER A 175 9.61 13.03 -3.02
CA SER A 175 8.95 14.24 -2.51
C SER A 175 7.88 14.79 -3.45
N GLU A 176 7.98 14.54 -4.75
CA GLU A 176 6.98 14.92 -5.75
C GLU A 176 5.62 14.19 -5.60
N TYR A 177 5.58 13.09 -4.83
CA TYR A 177 4.38 12.29 -4.60
C TYR A 177 3.73 12.50 -3.23
N LEU A 178 4.34 13.26 -2.31
CA LEU A 178 3.88 13.37 -0.91
C LEU A 178 2.42 13.83 -0.76
N ASP A 179 1.95 14.72 -1.63
CA ASP A 179 0.56 15.20 -1.64
C ASP A 179 -0.33 14.47 -2.67
N LYS A 180 0.20 13.47 -3.37
CA LYS A 180 -0.48 12.72 -4.44
C LYS A 180 -1.15 11.49 -3.86
N THR A 181 -2.23 11.75 -3.12
CA THR A 181 -3.00 10.73 -2.44
C THR A 181 -4.42 10.68 -2.97
N LEU A 182 -4.98 9.46 -3.03
CA LEU A 182 -6.39 9.20 -3.30
C LEU A 182 -7.03 8.58 -2.05
N LYS A 183 -8.10 9.21 -1.57
CA LYS A 183 -8.83 8.76 -0.38
C LYS A 183 -10.11 8.05 -0.82
N ARG A 184 -10.42 6.93 -0.18
CA ARG A 184 -11.68 6.23 -0.41
C ARG A 184 -12.87 7.14 -0.07
N VAL A 185 -13.82 7.22 -0.99
CA VAL A 185 -15.12 7.87 -0.79
C VAL A 185 -16.05 6.87 -0.11
N ARG A 186 -16.73 7.28 0.95
CA ARG A 186 -17.74 6.47 1.65
C ARG A 186 -19.09 6.54 0.92
#